data_AF-A0A935GGF8-F1
#
_entry.id   AF-A0A935GGF8-F1
#
_cell.length_a   1.000
_cell.length_b   1.000
_cell.length_c   1.000
_cell.angle_alpha   90.00
_cell.angle_beta   90.00
_cell.angle_gamma   90.00
#
_symmetry.space_group_name_H-M   'P 1'
#
loop_
_entity.id
_entity.type
_entity.pdbx_description
1 polymer ?
#
loop_
_entity_poly.entity_id
_entity_poly.type
_entity_poly.pdbx_seq_one_letter_code
_entity_poly.pdbx_strand_id
1 'polypeptide(L)'
;MRIKKLKILLTLIIALGIGQLFAQVSNYSYTTVPNDPMNTRIYTLDNGLKVFMTVYKAEPRIQTYVTVASGSKCDPPETTGLAHYFEHMMFKGTQLWNTQLGS
;
A
#
# COMPACT_ATOMS: atom_id res chain seq x y z
N MET A 1 -23.53 39.31 -29.65
CA MET A 1 -22.53 39.38 -28.56
C MET A 1 -22.78 38.42 -27.38
N ARG A 2 -24.04 38.04 -27.08
CA ARG A 2 -24.43 37.19 -25.93
C ARG A 2 -23.98 35.72 -26.03
N ILE A 3 -23.99 35.13 -27.23
CA ILE A 3 -23.66 33.70 -27.48
C ILE A 3 -22.15 33.42 -27.37
N LYS A 4 -21.29 34.35 -27.82
CA LYS A 4 -19.82 34.19 -27.71
C LYS A 4 -19.36 34.18 -26.25
N LYS A 5 -19.97 35.02 -25.40
CA LYS A 5 -19.72 35.03 -23.96
C LYS A 5 -20.16 33.73 -23.27
N LEU A 6 -21.27 33.13 -23.71
CA LEU A 6 -21.77 31.87 -23.15
C LEU A 6 -20.86 30.68 -23.49
N LYS A 7 -20.34 30.62 -24.73
CA LYS A 7 -19.39 29.56 -25.13
C LYS A 7 -18.07 29.63 -24.37
N ILE A 8 -17.55 30.84 -24.14
CA ILE A 8 -16.33 31.07 -23.35
C ILE A 8 -16.55 30.66 -21.89
N LEU A 9 -17.71 30.99 -21.31
CA LEU A 9 -18.06 30.58 -19.95
C LEU A 9 -18.14 29.04 -19.82
N LEU A 10 -18.75 28.37 -20.81
CA LEU A 10 -18.83 26.91 -20.86
C LEU A 10 -17.44 26.25 -20.98
N THR A 11 -16.54 26.80 -21.80
CA THR A 11 -15.18 26.26 -21.93
C THR A 11 -14.37 26.46 -20.66
N LEU A 12 -14.53 27.59 -19.97
CA LEU A 12 -13.87 27.82 -18.68
C LEU A 12 -14.36 26.87 -17.59
N ILE A 13 -15.67 26.60 -17.53
CA ILE A 13 -16.24 25.63 -16.57
C ILE A 13 -15.72 24.21 -16.84
N ILE A 14 -15.65 23.81 -18.10
CA ILE A 14 -15.12 22.49 -18.50
C ILE A 14 -13.63 22.39 -18.15
N ALA A 15 -12.83 23.42 -18.42
CA ALA A 15 -11.41 23.45 -18.07
C ALA A 15 -11.18 23.38 -16.55
N LEU A 16 -12.02 24.06 -15.76
CA LEU A 16 -11.94 24.02 -14.29
C LEU A 16 -12.31 22.64 -13.74
N GLY A 17 -13.37 22.01 -14.27
CA GLY A 17 -13.80 20.68 -13.85
C GLY A 17 -12.78 19.58 -14.17
N ILE A 18 -12.13 19.67 -15.34
CA ILE A 18 -11.04 18.75 -15.73
C ILE A 18 -9.84 18.89 -14.77
N GLY A 19 -9.47 20.12 -14.38
CA GLY A 19 -8.38 20.37 -13.44
C GLY A 19 -8.58 19.74 -12.05
N GLN A 20 -9.83 19.70 -11.57
CA GLN A 20 -10.15 19.07 -10.28
C GLN A 20 -10.04 17.54 -10.30
N LEU A 21 -10.24 16.89 -11.46
CA LEU A 21 -10.07 15.43 -11.60
C LEU A 21 -8.59 14.99 -11.43
N PHE A 22 -7.64 15.83 -11.84
CA PHE A 22 -6.21 15.52 -11.75
C PHE A 22 -5.60 15.78 -10.36
N ALA A 23 -6.32 16.45 -9.46
CA ALA A 23 -5.80 16.86 -8.15
C ALA A 23 -6.00 15.81 -7.04
N GLN A 24 -6.62 14.66 -7.32
CA GLN A 24 -6.83 13.61 -6.33
C GLN A 24 -5.56 12.77 -6.13
N VAL A 25 -4.50 13.39 -5.60
CA VAL A 25 -3.39 12.67 -4.99
C VAL A 25 -3.78 12.38 -3.54
N SER A 26 -3.89 11.10 -3.18
CA SER A 26 -4.07 10.68 -1.79
C SER A 26 -2.80 11.04 -1.01
N ASN A 27 -2.87 12.08 -0.18
CA ASN A 27 -1.79 12.43 0.73
C ASN A 27 -1.82 11.48 1.93
N TYR A 28 -1.00 10.43 1.91
CA TYR A 28 -0.78 9.61 3.10
C TYR A 28 0.15 10.38 4.05
N SER A 29 -0.32 10.63 5.28
CA SER A 29 0.51 11.17 6.35
C SER A 29 1.58 10.14 6.73
N TYR A 30 2.81 10.60 6.93
CA TYR A 30 3.91 9.77 7.39
C TYR A 30 4.74 10.50 8.44
N THR A 31 5.42 9.70 9.26
CA THR A 31 6.40 10.18 10.23
C THR A 31 7.80 9.74 9.80
N THR A 32 8.81 10.49 10.25
CA THR A 32 10.22 10.20 10.01
C THR A 32 10.98 10.28 11.33
N VAL A 33 12.13 9.60 11.39
CA VAL A 33 13.02 9.67 12.55
C VAL A 33 14.14 10.66 12.25
N PRO A 34 14.45 11.61 13.16
CA PRO A 34 15.57 12.52 12.98
C PRO A 34 16.89 11.77 12.81
N ASN A 35 17.75 12.24 11.90
CA ASN A 35 19.06 11.65 11.61
C ASN A 35 19.06 10.19 11.12
N ASP A 36 17.96 9.71 10.54
CA ASP A 36 17.94 8.41 9.87
C ASP A 36 18.67 8.47 8.51
N PRO A 37 19.82 7.79 8.34
CA PRO A 37 20.54 7.76 7.05
C PRO A 37 19.69 7.16 5.92
N MET A 38 18.72 6.31 6.25
CA MET A 38 17.84 5.64 5.28
C MET A 38 16.66 6.52 4.87
N ASN A 39 16.38 7.63 5.57
CA ASN A 39 15.22 8.50 5.33
C ASN A 39 13.90 7.71 5.26
N THR A 40 13.70 6.81 6.23
CA THR A 40 12.55 5.91 6.28
C THR A 40 11.27 6.68 6.53
N ARG A 41 10.26 6.43 5.70
CA ARG A 41 8.90 6.95 5.87
C ARG A 41 8.05 5.91 6.58
N ILE A 42 7.42 6.31 7.68
CA ILE A 42 6.60 5.44 8.51
C ILE A 42 5.14 5.86 8.36
N TYR A 43 4.34 4.99 7.75
CA TYR A 43 2.90 5.17 7.59
C TYR A 43 2.15 4.32 8.61
N THR A 44 1.05 4.85 9.14
CA THR A 44 0.08 4.05 9.90
C THR A 44 -1.22 4.05 9.11
N LEU A 45 -1.65 2.88 8.67
CA LEU A 45 -2.90 2.71 7.94
C LEU A 45 -4.09 2.75 8.91
N ASP A 46 -5.30 2.95 8.36
CA ASP A 46 -6.54 3.03 9.17
C ASP A 46 -6.82 1.74 9.96
N ASN A 47 -6.34 0.59 9.49
CA ASN A 47 -6.43 -0.70 10.18
C ASN A 47 -5.33 -0.91 11.25
N GLY A 48 -4.50 0.09 11.51
CA GLY A 48 -3.40 0.05 12.48
C GLY A 48 -2.11 -0.58 11.98
N LEU A 49 -2.05 -1.08 10.74
CA LEU A 49 -0.83 -1.63 10.16
C LEU A 49 0.20 -0.52 9.96
N LYS A 50 1.43 -0.76 10.43
CA LYS A 50 2.57 0.14 10.22
C LYS A 50 3.37 -0.30 8.99
N VAL A 51 3.57 0.64 8.06
CA VAL A 51 4.35 0.42 6.84
C VAL A 51 5.61 1.27 6.91
N PHE A 52 6.77 0.62 6.86
CA PHE A 52 8.08 1.26 6.83
C PHE A 52 8.59 1.21 5.40
N MET A 53 8.83 2.36 4.80
CA MET A 53 9.24 2.45 3.40
C MET A 53 10.48 3.32 3.24
N THR A 54 11.47 2.76 2.56
CA THR A 54 12.75 3.42 2.25
C THR A 54 13.08 3.27 0.78
N VAL A 55 13.63 4.32 0.18
CA VAL A 55 14.10 4.30 -1.21
C VAL A 55 15.61 4.10 -1.23
N TYR A 56 16.05 2.92 -1.64
CA TYR A 56 17.46 2.62 -1.89
C TYR A 56 17.76 2.68 -3.39
N LYS A 57 18.62 3.62 -3.81
CA LYS A 57 18.89 3.90 -5.24
C LYS A 57 20.14 3.23 -5.80
N ALA A 58 20.97 2.63 -4.95
CA ALA A 58 22.23 2.01 -5.39
C ALA A 58 22.01 0.71 -6.16
N GLU A 59 20.90 -0.01 -5.91
CA GLU A 59 20.52 -1.22 -6.64
C GLU A 59 19.04 -1.14 -7.07
N PRO A 60 18.68 -1.51 -8.30
CA PRO A 60 17.30 -1.52 -8.78
C PRO A 60 16.54 -2.76 -8.27
N ARG A 61 16.40 -2.89 -6.95
CA ARG A 61 15.75 -4.03 -6.30
C ARG A 61 14.68 -3.55 -5.33
N ILE A 62 13.56 -4.27 -5.29
CA ILE A 62 12.49 -4.07 -4.32
C ILE A 62 12.50 -5.27 -3.39
N GLN A 63 12.48 -5.01 -2.09
CA GLN A 63 12.38 -6.03 -1.05
C GLN A 63 11.23 -5.65 -0.12
N THR A 64 10.38 -6.61 0.19
CA THR A 64 9.21 -6.42 1.04
C THR A 64 9.20 -7.50 2.10
N TYR A 65 9.07 -7.08 3.36
CA TYR A 65 8.91 -7.97 4.49
C TYR A 65 7.59 -7.67 5.17
N VAL A 66 6.84 -8.72 5.51
CA VAL A 66 5.60 -8.61 6.28
C VAL A 66 5.82 -9.39 7.57
N THR A 67 5.80 -8.69 8.70
CA THR A 67 5.99 -9.30 10.01
C THR A 67 4.66 -9.37 10.74
N VAL A 68 4.34 -10.55 11.27
CA VAL A 68 3.17 -10.77 12.14
C VAL A 68 3.68 -11.02 13.55
N ALA A 69 3.10 -10.34 14.54
CA ALA A 69 3.46 -10.51 15.95
C ALA A 69 2.85 -11.80 16.56
N SER A 70 3.08 -12.94 15.89
CA SER A 70 2.65 -14.28 16.30
C SER A 70 3.65 -15.30 15.76
N GLY A 71 3.74 -16.48 16.40
CA GLY A 71 4.67 -17.53 16.02
C GLY A 71 4.47 -18.80 16.83
N SER A 72 5.41 -19.74 16.75
CA SER A 72 5.30 -21.08 17.40
C SER A 72 5.10 -21.02 18.91
N LYS A 73 5.55 -19.95 19.58
CA LYS A 73 5.33 -19.74 21.02
C LYS A 73 3.86 -19.45 21.37
N CYS A 74 3.05 -19.09 20.37
CA CYS A 74 1.62 -18.88 20.49
C CYS A 74 0.80 -20.11 20.03
N ASP A 75 1.47 -21.22 19.66
CA ASP A 75 0.77 -22.45 19.31
C ASP A 75 0.08 -23.04 20.55
N PRO A 76 -1.12 -23.63 20.39
CA PRO A 76 -1.78 -24.34 21.48
C PRO A 76 -0.89 -25.47 22.02
N PRO A 77 -0.94 -25.78 23.33
CA PRO A 77 -0.12 -26.84 23.92
C PRO A 77 -0.33 -28.20 23.24
N GLU A 78 -1.55 -28.43 22.78
CA GLU A 78 -2.02 -29.67 22.16
C GLU A 78 -1.55 -29.82 20.70
N THR A 79 -1.14 -28.73 20.04
CA THR A 79 -0.85 -28.69 18.60
C THR A 79 0.33 -27.77 18.27
N THR A 80 1.54 -28.26 18.57
CA THR A 80 2.78 -27.57 18.20
C THR A 80 3.01 -27.58 16.69
N GLY A 81 3.53 -26.48 16.12
CA GLY A 81 3.94 -26.39 14.71
C GLY A 81 2.93 -25.74 13.78
N LEU A 82 1.82 -25.22 14.32
CA LEU A 82 0.76 -24.58 13.52
C LEU A 82 1.23 -23.28 12.88
N ALA A 83 1.98 -22.44 13.59
CA ALA A 83 2.51 -21.21 13.02
C ALA A 83 3.42 -21.46 11.79
N HIS A 84 4.26 -22.49 11.86
CA HIS A 84 5.13 -22.88 10.76
C HIS A 84 4.32 -23.50 9.60
N TYR A 85 3.35 -24.37 9.91
CA TYR A 85 2.45 -24.90 8.89
C TYR A 85 1.69 -23.79 8.17
N PHE A 86 1.21 -22.78 8.91
CA PHE A 86 0.53 -21.61 8.37
C PHE A 86 1.43 -20.82 7.42
N GLU A 87 2.70 -20.57 7.79
CA GLU A 87 3.69 -19.91 6.93
C GLU A 87 3.83 -20.64 5.57
N HIS A 88 3.92 -21.97 5.56
CA HIS A 88 3.97 -22.74 4.31
C HIS A 88 2.68 -22.65 3.51
N MET A 89 1.51 -22.60 4.16
CA MET A 89 0.23 -22.48 3.45
C MET A 89 0.05 -21.13 2.78
N MET A 90 0.63 -20.06 3.33
CA MET A 90 0.56 -18.73 2.72
C MET A 90 1.16 -18.69 1.30
N PHE A 91 2.07 -19.60 0.97
CA PHE A 91 2.66 -19.70 -0.37
C PHE A 91 1.84 -20.55 -1.35
N LYS A 92 0.85 -21.30 -0.87
CA LYS A 92 0.05 -22.23 -1.70
C LYS A 92 -1.12 -21.59 -2.44
N GLY A 93 -1.32 -20.29 -2.27
CA GLY A 93 -2.32 -19.52 -3.00
C GLY A 93 -3.23 -18.70 -2.11
N THR A 94 -3.94 -17.78 -2.72
CA THR A 94 -4.96 -16.92 -2.13
C THR A 94 -6.26 -17.07 -2.92
N GLN A 95 -7.37 -16.57 -2.39
CA GLN A 95 -8.65 -16.57 -3.11
C GLN A 95 -8.58 -15.92 -4.50
N LEU A 96 -7.71 -14.92 -4.66
CA LEU A 96 -7.52 -14.19 -5.93
C LEU A 96 -6.49 -14.85 -6.85
N TRP A 97 -5.51 -15.55 -6.28
CA TRP A 97 -4.41 -16.19 -7.02
C TRP A 97 -4.10 -17.56 -6.47
N ASN A 98 -4.54 -18.60 -7.18
CA ASN A 98 -4.16 -19.97 -6.88
C ASN A 98 -2.82 -20.29 -7.56
N THR A 99 -1.86 -20.80 -6.79
CA THR A 99 -0.56 -21.27 -7.31
C THR A 99 -0.56 -22.77 -7.61
N GLN A 100 -1.62 -23.50 -7.21
CA GLN A 100 -1.85 -24.88 -7.64
C GLN A 100 -2.59 -24.88 -8.98
N LEU A 101 -1.84 -25.11 -10.06
CA LEU A 101 -2.40 -25.43 -11.37
C LEU A 101 -3.17 -26.75 -11.28
N GLY A 102 -4.50 -26.68 -11.37
CA GLY A 102 -5.37 -27.75 -11.84
C GLY A 102 -5.63 -28.93 -10.89
N SER A 103 -6.87 -29.00 -10.40
CA SER A 103 -7.67 -30.23 -10.44
C SER A 103 -9.08 -29.84 -10.83
#